data_AF-A0A103YF57-F1
#
_entry.id   AF-A0A103YF57-F1
#
_cell.length_a   1.000
_cell.length_b   1.000
_cell.length_c   1.000
_cell.angle_alpha   90.00
_cell.angle_beta   90.00
_cell.angle_gamma   90.00
#
_symmetry.space_group_name_H-M   'P 1'
#
loop_
_entity.id
_entity.type
_entity.pdbx_description
1 polymer ?
#
loop_
_entity_poly.entity_id
_entity_poly.type
_entity_poly.pdbx_seq_one_letter_code
_entity_poly.pdbx_strand_id
1 'polypeptide(L)'
;MPPIEAIIAPLEAELNELTVLKGVGPATAFAVLAAYAPDVAPFMSTLAMVAALGNSKQYTLKQYLVFVEKLEAKAKVDALKDKLEDYEQQMEE
;
A
#
# COMPACT_ATOMS: atom_id res chain seq x y z
N MET A 1 9.38 10.63 2.20
CA MET A 1 8.34 9.74 1.64
C MET A 1 7.74 10.45 0.42
N PRO A 2 7.75 9.83 -0.77
CA PRO A 2 7.19 10.44 -1.97
C PRO A 2 5.68 10.68 -1.85
N PRO A 3 5.11 11.63 -2.64
CA PRO A 3 3.67 11.86 -2.68
C PRO A 3 2.92 10.64 -3.27
N ILE A 4 1.67 10.45 -2.84
CA ILE A 4 0.82 9.27 -3.18
C ILE A 4 0.76 9.05 -4.70
N GLU A 5 0.62 10.12 -5.46
CA GLU A 5 0.54 10.12 -6.92
C GLU A 5 1.82 9.59 -7.58
N ALA A 6 2.98 9.83 -6.95
CA ALA A 6 4.27 9.35 -7.43
C ALA A 6 4.53 7.86 -7.11
N ILE A 7 3.67 7.23 -6.30
CA ILE A 7 3.72 5.80 -5.96
C ILE A 7 2.66 5.02 -6.75
N ILE A 8 1.45 5.59 -6.88
CA ILE A 8 0.32 4.94 -7.56
C ILE A 8 0.55 4.82 -9.08
N ALA A 9 1.02 5.88 -9.74
CA ALA A 9 1.17 5.87 -11.20
C ALA A 9 2.22 4.85 -11.71
N PRO A 10 3.40 4.70 -11.08
CA PRO A 10 4.34 3.61 -11.42
C PRO A 10 3.71 2.23 -11.20
N LEU A 11 3.06 2.00 -10.05
CA LEU A 11 2.47 0.70 -9.70
C LEU A 11 1.45 0.21 -10.73
N GLU A 12 0.60 1.09 -11.25
CA GLU A 12 -0.33 0.73 -12.32
C GLU A 12 0.39 0.31 -13.61
N ALA A 13 1.45 1.03 -14.00
CA ALA A 13 2.24 0.72 -15.18
C ALA A 13 2.97 -0.62 -15.04
N GLU A 14 3.64 -0.84 -13.89
CA GLU A 14 4.38 -2.07 -13.60
C GLU A 14 3.45 -3.30 -13.56
N LEU A 15 2.25 -3.18 -13.01
CA LEU A 15 1.28 -4.27 -13.06
C LEU A 15 0.77 -4.57 -14.46
N ASN A 16 0.54 -3.55 -15.26
CA ASN A 16 0.11 -3.75 -16.64
C ASN A 16 1.20 -4.47 -17.44
N GLU A 17 2.48 -4.16 -17.22
CA GLU A 17 3.58 -4.89 -17.86
C GLU A 17 3.69 -6.34 -17.39
N LEU A 18 3.58 -6.59 -16.08
CA LEU A 18 3.68 -7.94 -15.52
C LEU A 18 2.51 -8.84 -15.94
N THR A 19 1.32 -8.29 -16.13
CA THR A 19 0.11 -9.06 -16.52
C THR A 19 0.08 -9.45 -18.00
N VAL A 20 1.04 -8.97 -18.82
CA VAL A 20 1.24 -9.47 -20.20
C VAL A 20 1.76 -10.91 -20.21
N LEU A 21 2.43 -11.34 -19.14
CA LEU A 21 2.98 -12.69 -19.02
C LEU A 21 1.86 -13.72 -18.79
N LYS A 22 1.83 -14.77 -19.61
CA LYS A 22 0.87 -15.86 -19.47
C LYS A 22 0.99 -16.52 -18.10
N GLY A 23 -0.12 -16.56 -17.37
CA GLY A 23 -0.18 -17.13 -16.01
C GLY A 23 0.10 -16.12 -14.89
N VAL A 24 0.45 -14.87 -15.22
CA VAL A 24 0.61 -13.79 -14.24
C VAL A 24 -0.66 -12.94 -14.23
N GLY A 25 -1.52 -13.20 -13.24
CA GLY A 25 -2.66 -12.33 -12.94
C GLY A 25 -2.27 -11.17 -12.02
N PRO A 26 -3.18 -10.22 -11.76
CA PRO A 26 -2.93 -9.09 -10.86
C PRO A 26 -2.41 -9.54 -9.49
N ALA A 27 -3.01 -10.57 -8.89
CA ALA A 27 -2.56 -11.11 -7.59
C ALA A 27 -1.10 -11.60 -7.62
N THR A 28 -0.70 -12.27 -8.70
CA THR A 28 0.68 -12.78 -8.87
C THR A 28 1.66 -11.64 -9.15
N ALA A 29 1.29 -10.69 -10.00
CA ALA A 29 2.10 -9.50 -10.27
C ALA A 29 2.38 -8.70 -8.99
N PHE A 30 1.36 -8.47 -8.15
CA PHE A 30 1.53 -7.83 -6.84
C PHE A 30 2.43 -8.62 -5.91
N ALA A 31 2.30 -9.95 -5.87
CA ALA A 31 3.14 -10.77 -5.00
C ALA A 31 4.63 -10.64 -5.37
N VAL A 32 4.94 -10.57 -6.67
CA VAL A 32 6.31 -10.36 -7.16
C VAL A 32 6.80 -8.95 -6.81
N LEU A 33 5.99 -7.92 -7.06
CA LEU A 33 6.34 -6.54 -6.72
C LEU A 33 6.56 -6.34 -5.22
N ALA A 34 5.71 -6.91 -4.37
CA ALA A 34 5.85 -6.84 -2.93
C ALA A 34 7.11 -7.58 -2.41
N ALA A 35 7.53 -8.65 -3.09
CA ALA A 35 8.78 -9.33 -2.77
C ALA A 35 10.02 -8.52 -3.23
N TYR A 36 9.90 -7.76 -4.32
CA TYR A 36 10.99 -6.95 -4.87
C TYR A 36 11.16 -5.60 -4.14
N ALA A 37 10.06 -4.89 -3.87
CA ALA A 37 10.03 -3.56 -3.30
C ALA A 37 8.92 -3.43 -2.23
N PRO A 38 9.08 -4.03 -1.04
CA PRO A 38 8.08 -4.01 0.02
C PRO A 38 7.77 -2.60 0.54
N ASP A 39 8.70 -1.67 0.38
CA ASP A 39 8.59 -0.28 0.84
C ASP A 39 7.61 0.55 -0.02
N VAL A 40 7.38 0.11 -1.26
CA VAL A 40 6.61 0.83 -2.28
C VAL A 40 5.35 0.05 -2.68
N ALA A 41 5.43 -1.29 -2.70
CA ALA A 41 4.35 -2.18 -3.11
C ALA A 41 3.92 -3.07 -1.92
N PRO A 42 2.92 -2.66 -1.11
CA PRO A 42 2.46 -3.48 -0.01
C PRO A 42 1.79 -4.78 -0.50
N PHE A 43 2.00 -5.87 0.24
CA PHE A 43 1.43 -7.17 -0.10
C PHE A 43 -0.09 -7.21 0.11
N MET A 44 -0.82 -7.50 -0.97
CA MET A 44 -2.29 -7.56 -1.00
C MET A 44 -2.84 -8.87 -0.41
N SER A 45 -2.61 -9.11 0.89
CA SER A 45 -3.19 -10.27 1.59
C SER A 45 -4.70 -10.13 1.75
N THR A 46 -5.45 -11.23 1.63
CA THR A 46 -6.91 -11.29 1.85
C THR A 46 -7.32 -10.70 3.20
N LEU A 47 -6.57 -11.02 4.25
CA LEU A 47 -6.86 -10.53 5.61
C LEU A 47 -6.61 -9.03 5.72
N ALA A 48 -5.54 -8.54 5.08
CA ALA A 48 -5.23 -7.11 5.06
C ALA A 48 -6.27 -6.31 4.26
N MET A 49 -6.73 -6.84 3.13
CA MET A 49 -7.80 -6.27 2.32
C MET A 49 -9.12 -6.17 3.10
N VAL A 50 -9.50 -7.23 3.80
CA VAL A 50 -10.71 -7.24 4.64
C VAL A 50 -10.60 -6.23 5.78
N ALA A 51 -9.43 -6.16 6.45
CA ALA A 51 -9.20 -5.22 7.54
C ALA A 51 -9.20 -3.75 7.08
N ALA A 52 -8.66 -3.45 5.90
CA ALA A 52 -8.55 -2.07 5.41
C ALA A 52 -9.80 -1.58 4.65
N LEU A 53 -10.49 -2.45 3.91
CA LEU A 53 -11.58 -2.07 2.99
C LEU A 53 -12.96 -2.54 3.43
N GLY A 54 -13.06 -3.47 4.39
CA GLY A 54 -14.33 -3.92 4.98
C GLY A 54 -15.27 -4.69 4.04
N ASN A 55 -14.90 -4.92 2.77
CA ASN A 55 -15.73 -5.59 1.77
C ASN A 55 -14.95 -6.61 0.91
N SER A 56 -15.72 -7.42 0.16
CA SER A 56 -15.35 -8.71 -0.47
C SER A 56 -14.01 -8.75 -1.24
N LYS A 57 -13.42 -9.97 -1.26
CA LYS A 57 -12.14 -10.44 -1.86
C LYS A 57 -11.96 -10.14 -3.37
N GLN A 58 -12.05 -8.89 -3.79
CA GLN A 58 -11.90 -8.49 -5.19
C GLN A 58 -10.45 -8.11 -5.48
N TYR A 59 -9.73 -9.03 -6.10
CA TYR A 59 -8.34 -8.85 -6.54
C TYR A 59 -8.28 -8.10 -7.88
N THR A 60 -8.74 -6.85 -7.85
CA THR A 60 -8.69 -5.94 -9.00
C THR A 60 -7.68 -4.83 -8.74
N LEU A 61 -7.09 -4.28 -9.80
CA LEU A 61 -6.16 -3.14 -9.69
C LEU A 61 -6.80 -1.96 -8.95
N LYS A 62 -8.08 -1.64 -9.24
CA LYS A 62 -8.81 -0.57 -8.55
C LYS A 62 -8.86 -0.75 -7.04
N GLN A 63 -9.15 -1.97 -6.58
CA GLN A 63 -9.22 -2.28 -5.14
C GLN A 63 -7.85 -2.23 -4.48
N TYR A 64 -6.80 -2.61 -5.21
CA TYR A 64 -5.42 -2.48 -4.73
C TYR A 64 -5.03 -1.02 -4.50
N LEU A 65 -5.36 -0.12 -5.42
CA LEU A 65 -5.00 1.29 -5.28
C LEU A 65 -5.65 1.93 -4.05
N VAL A 66 -6.94 1.65 -3.84
CA VAL A 66 -7.66 2.11 -2.64
C VAL A 66 -7.05 1.51 -1.36
N PHE A 67 -6.54 0.28 -1.42
CA PHE A 67 -5.83 -0.36 -0.31
C PHE A 67 -4.51 0.34 0.02
N VAL A 68 -3.68 0.62 -0.99
CA VAL A 68 -2.40 1.35 -0.83
C VAL A 68 -2.65 2.73 -0.24
N GLU A 69 -3.63 3.46 -0.77
CA GLU A 69 -3.99 4.80 -0.30
C GLU A 69 -4.36 4.80 1.19
N LYS A 70 -5.18 3.83 1.64
CA LYS A 70 -5.55 3.70 3.05
C LYS A 70 -4.38 3.33 3.95
N LEU A 71 -3.51 2.43 3.50
CA LEU A 71 -2.32 2.03 4.25
C LEU A 71 -1.39 3.22 4.48
N GLU A 72 -1.10 4.00 3.43
CA GLU A 72 -0.25 5.18 3.55
C GLU A 72 -0.89 6.28 4.40
N ALA A 73 -2.19 6.53 4.24
CA ALA A 73 -2.90 7.49 5.06
C ALA A 73 -2.75 7.15 6.56
N LYS A 74 -2.89 5.86 6.91
CA LYS A 74 -2.67 5.40 8.27
C LYS A 74 -1.21 5.55 8.71
N ALA A 75 -0.24 5.18 7.89
CA ALA A 75 1.18 5.34 8.20
C ALA A 75 1.57 6.80 8.46
N LYS A 76 1.01 7.76 7.70
CA LYS A 76 1.22 9.20 7.94
C LYS A 76 0.60 9.67 9.25
N VAL A 77 -0.61 9.21 9.58
CA VAL A 77 -1.27 9.55 10.85
C VAL A 77 -0.46 9.03 12.02
N ASP A 78 0.02 7.80 11.97
CA ASP A 78 0.83 7.22 13.05
C ASP A 78 2.18 7.95 13.17
N ALA A 79 2.86 8.26 12.06
CA ALA A 79 4.09 9.06 12.08
C ALA A 79 3.90 10.50 12.61
N LEU A 80 2.69 11.06 12.51
CA LEU A 80 2.37 12.36 13.11
C LEU A 80 2.07 12.25 14.60
N LYS A 81 1.46 11.14 15.05
CA LYS A 81 1.24 10.87 16.48
C LYS A 81 2.55 10.66 17.20
N ASP A 82 3.47 9.88 16.63
CA ASP A 82 4.80 9.66 17.21
C ASP A 82 5.52 10.99 17.44
N LYS A 83 5.48 11.89 16.45
CA LYS A 83 6.02 13.25 16.60
C LYS A 83 5.30 14.05 17.67
N LEU A 84 3.99 13.92 17.79
CA LEU A 84 3.21 14.63 18.81
C LEU A 84 3.61 14.18 20.22
N GLU A 85 3.77 12.87 20.42
CA GLU A 85 4.22 12.27 21.69
C GLU A 85 5.64 12.74 22.05
N ASP A 86 6.55 12.80 21.07
CA ASP A 86 7.91 13.34 21.26
C ASP A 86 7.88 14.83 21.68
N TYR A 87 6.97 15.63 21.10
CA TYR A 87 6.80 17.04 21.46
C TYR A 87 6.20 17.22 22.87
N GLU A 88 5.25 16.37 23.26
CA GLU A 88 4.63 16.42 24.59
C GLU A 88 5.63 16.03 25.68
N GLN A 89 6.45 15.00 25.46
CA GLN A 89 7.50 14.60 26.40
C GLN A 89 8.58 15.68 26.61
N GLN A 90 8.93 16.43 25.56
CA GLN A 90 9.88 17.55 25.66
C GLN A 90 9.35 18.77 26.41
N MET A 91 8.03 18.88 26.60
CA MET A 91 7.39 19.96 27.35
C MET A 91 7.23 19.61 28.84
N GLU A 92 7.37 18.33 29.21
CA GLU A 92 7.29 17.83 30.58
C GLU A 92 8.67 17.71 31.29
N GLU A 93 9.78 17.79 30.54
CA GLU A 93 11.17 17.93 31.07
C GLU A 93 11.62 19.40 31.18
#